data_AF-A0A9P5XEY2-F1
#
_entry.id   AF-A0A9P5XEY2-F1
#
_cell.length_a   1.000
_cell.length_b   1.000
_cell.length_c   1.000
_cell.angle_alpha   90.00
_cell.angle_beta   90.00
_cell.angle_gamma   90.00
#
_symmetry.space_group_name_H-M   'P 1'
#
loop_
_entity.id
_entity.type
_entity.pdbx_description
1 polymer ?
#
loop_
_entity_poly.entity_id
_entity_poly.type
_entity_poly.pdbx_seq_one_letter_code
_entity_poly.pdbx_strand_id
1 'polypeptide(L)'
;MGDKSTDSGVLDTIGQHDILIAVVGDPGVGKSTFINKAAAVDTLPIDQASKPDNEVQYVVCPKPDLYQDQKVVFLDVPAFDSESNEQVIQSKLRNWLRVV
;
A
#
# COMPACT_ATOMS: atom_id res chain seq x y z
N MET A 1 9.15 -22.63 7.31
CA MET A 1 8.45 -21.83 8.32
C MET A 1 8.96 -20.40 8.13
N GLY A 2 8.33 -19.65 7.22
CA GLY A 2 8.75 -18.29 6.88
C GLY A 2 8.05 -17.32 7.81
N ASP A 3 8.84 -16.51 8.50
CA ASP A 3 8.43 -15.46 9.41
C ASP A 3 7.48 -14.49 8.68
N LYS A 4 6.19 -14.48 9.06
CA LYS A 4 5.25 -13.40 8.70
C LYS A 4 5.43 -12.30 9.73
N SER A 5 6.55 -11.59 9.64
CA SER A 5 6.69 -10.32 10.32
C SER A 5 5.83 -9.30 9.57
N THR A 6 4.62 -9.08 10.06
CA THR A 6 3.84 -7.87 9.76
C THR A 6 4.67 -6.71 10.28
N ASP A 7 5.41 -6.08 9.37
CA ASP A 7 6.45 -5.12 9.68
C ASP A 7 5.80 -3.78 10.06
N SER A 8 5.27 -3.70 11.28
CA SER A 8 4.75 -2.45 11.85
C SER A 8 5.85 -1.38 11.98
N GLY A 9 7.12 -1.77 11.92
CA GLY A 9 8.26 -0.89 12.17
C GLY A 9 8.60 0.06 11.03
N VAL A 10 8.17 -0.18 9.78
CA VAL A 10 8.50 0.74 8.67
C VAL A 10 7.65 2.01 8.74
N LEU A 11 6.37 1.92 9.12
CA LEU A 11 5.52 3.10 9.29
C LEU A 11 6.09 4.05 10.35
N ASP A 12 6.66 3.50 11.43
CA ASP A 12 7.36 4.27 12.47
C ASP A 12 8.64 4.96 11.96
N THR A 13 9.13 4.61 10.77
CA THR A 13 10.30 5.23 10.12
C THR A 13 9.94 6.17 8.97
N ILE A 14 8.65 6.41 8.73
CA ILE A 14 8.17 7.39 7.75
C ILE A 14 8.38 8.79 8.33
N GLY A 15 9.19 9.58 7.66
CA GLY A 15 9.48 10.96 8.02
C GLY A 15 8.45 11.94 7.48
N GLN A 16 8.43 13.15 8.05
CA GLN A 16 7.55 14.25 7.60
C GLN A 16 7.75 14.65 6.13
N HIS A 17 8.88 14.28 5.53
CA HIS A 17 9.23 14.63 4.15
C HIS A 17 9.14 13.43 3.20
N ASP A 18 8.73 12.27 3.69
CA ASP A 18 8.53 11.11 2.83
C ASP A 18 7.25 11.29 1.99
N ILE A 19 7.26 10.69 0.80
CA ILE A 19 6.17 10.78 -0.16
C ILE A 19 5.35 9.50 -0.07
N LEU A 20 4.07 9.63 0.27
CA LEU A 20 3.14 8.52 0.31
C LEU A 20 2.23 8.53 -0.91
N ILE A 21 2.19 7.40 -1.61
CA ILE A 21 1.35 7.21 -2.81
C ILE A 21 0.39 6.06 -2.54
N ALA A 22 -0.86 6.40 -2.21
CA ALA A 22 -1.93 5.43 -2.10
C ALA A 22 -2.45 5.04 -3.49
N VAL A 23 -2.47 3.74 -3.78
CA VAL A 23 -3.00 3.19 -5.05
C VAL A 23 -4.36 2.57 -4.79
N VAL A 24 -5.39 3.19 -5.37
CA VAL A 24 -6.80 2.81 -5.20
C VAL A 24 -7.41 2.35 -6.52
N GLY A 25 -8.41 1.49 -6.46
CA GLY A 25 -9.13 0.99 -7.63
C GLY A 25 -9.76 -0.39 -7.40
N ASP A 26 -10.59 -0.80 -8.35
CA ASP A 26 -11.36 -2.05 -8.31
C ASP A 26 -10.47 -3.30 -8.16
N PRO A 27 -11.03 -4.46 -7.77
CA PRO A 27 -10.26 -5.70 -7.73
C PRO A 27 -9.77 -6.08 -9.13
N GLY A 28 -8.63 -6.77 -9.18
CA GLY A 28 -8.09 -7.30 -10.43
C GLY A 28 -7.53 -6.26 -11.42
N VAL A 29 -7.64 -4.95 -11.17
CA VAL A 29 -7.12 -3.91 -12.08
C VAL A 29 -5.59 -3.80 -12.11
N GLY A 30 -4.89 -4.59 -11.27
CA GLY A 30 -3.43 -4.68 -11.28
C GLY A 30 -2.69 -3.72 -10.34
N LYS A 31 -3.34 -3.24 -9.26
CA LYS A 31 -2.73 -2.33 -8.27
C LYS A 31 -1.40 -2.85 -7.71
N SER A 32 -1.40 -4.07 -7.16
CA SER A 32 -0.19 -4.69 -6.59
C SER A 32 0.89 -4.92 -7.65
N THR A 33 0.50 -5.32 -8.87
CA THR A 33 1.43 -5.43 -10.01
C THR A 33 2.04 -4.08 -10.40
N PHE A 34 1.25 -3.01 -10.37
CA PHE A 34 1.73 -1.66 -10.61
C PHE A 34 2.77 -1.24 -9.56
N ILE A 35 2.47 -1.45 -8.27
CA ILE A 35 3.39 -1.11 -7.17
C ILE A 35 4.70 -1.91 -7.28
N ASN A 36 4.64 -3.23 -7.47
CA ASN A 36 5.83 -4.07 -7.65
C ASN A 36 6.72 -3.54 -8.79
N LYS A 37 6.11 -3.23 -9.95
CA LYS A 37 6.84 -2.66 -11.09
C LYS A 37 7.41 -1.27 -10.80
N ALA A 38 6.63 -0.38 -10.18
CA ALA A 38 7.03 0.99 -9.89
C ALA A 38 8.19 1.05 -8.88
N ALA A 39 8.12 0.25 -7.83
CA ALA A 39 9.16 0.12 -6.81
C ALA A 39 10.31 -0.80 -7.25
N ALA A 40 10.22 -1.47 -8.41
CA ALA A 40 11.19 -2.46 -8.88
C ALA A 40 11.48 -3.55 -7.82
N VAL A 41 10.44 -3.97 -7.11
CA VAL A 41 10.47 -5.06 -6.12
C VAL A 41 9.36 -6.05 -6.46
N ASP A 42 9.53 -7.33 -6.12
CA ASP A 42 8.48 -8.35 -6.32
C ASP A 42 8.02 -8.91 -4.97
N THR A 43 7.49 -8.02 -4.13
CA THR A 43 7.16 -8.31 -2.72
C THR A 43 5.67 -8.40 -2.44
N LEU A 44 4.82 -7.64 -3.16
CA LEU A 44 3.38 -7.74 -2.95
C LEU A 44 2.81 -9.00 -3.62
N PRO A 45 1.94 -9.76 -2.93
CA PRO A 45 1.18 -10.83 -3.55
C PRO A 45 0.32 -10.25 -4.68
N ILE A 46 0.40 -10.88 -5.85
CA ILE A 46 -0.39 -10.52 -7.04
C ILE A 46 -1.76 -11.23 -7.02
N ASP A 47 -1.89 -12.34 -6.29
CA ASP A 47 -3.17 -13.02 -6.13
C ASP A 47 -4.03 -12.36 -5.05
N GLN A 48 -5.22 -11.90 -5.42
CA GLN A 48 -6.15 -11.29 -4.47
C GLN A 48 -6.69 -12.30 -3.46
N ALA A 49 -6.69 -13.60 -3.79
CA ALA A 49 -7.16 -14.66 -2.91
C ALA A 49 -6.29 -14.86 -1.65
N SER A 50 -5.06 -14.32 -1.63
CA SER A 50 -4.15 -14.42 -0.48
C SER A 50 -4.11 -13.17 0.39
N LYS A 51 -4.80 -12.09 -0.02
CA LYS A 51 -4.85 -10.83 0.74
C LYS A 51 -6.02 -10.82 1.72
N PRO A 52 -5.80 -10.42 2.98
CA PRO A 52 -6.90 -9.99 3.83
C PRO A 52 -7.60 -8.82 3.15
N ASP A 53 -8.90 -8.93 2.88
CA ASP A 53 -9.71 -7.94 2.14
C ASP A 53 -9.77 -6.53 2.79
N ASN A 54 -9.12 -6.33 3.94
CA ASN A 54 -9.28 -5.13 4.76
C ASN A 54 -7.97 -4.48 5.23
N GLU A 55 -6.80 -4.97 4.80
CA GLU A 55 -5.50 -4.47 5.28
C GLU A 55 -4.75 -3.69 4.20
N VAL A 56 -4.30 -2.48 4.55
CA VAL A 56 -3.39 -1.71 3.69
C VAL A 56 -1.99 -2.30 3.83
N GLN A 57 -1.39 -2.64 2.69
CA GLN A 57 0.01 -3.03 2.64
C GLN A 57 0.84 -1.87 2.12
N TYR A 58 2.13 -1.83 2.45
CA TYR A 58 3.01 -0.80 1.95
C TYR A 58 4.29 -1.38 1.37
N VAL A 59 4.92 -0.62 0.48
CA VAL A 59 6.20 -0.93 -0.14
C VAL A 59 7.05 0.33 -0.19
N VAL A 60 8.23 0.28 0.42
CA VAL A 60 9.22 1.35 0.27
C VAL A 60 9.91 1.20 -1.08
N CYS A 61 9.86 2.24 -1.89
CA CYS A 61 10.58 2.33 -3.16
C CYS A 61 12.08 2.49 -2.87
N PRO A 62 12.94 1.53 -3.27
CA PRO A 62 14.36 1.51 -2.95
C PRO A 62 15.19 2.41 -3.88
N LYS A 63 14.61 3.46 -4.49
CA LYS A 63 15.30 4.36 -5.43
C LYS A 63 15.59 5.73 -4.79
N PRO A 64 16.53 5.82 -3.83
CA PRO A 64 16.89 7.09 -3.18
C PRO A 64 17.46 8.10 -4.20
N ASP A 65 18.14 7.64 -5.25
CA ASP A 65 18.81 8.51 -6.24
C ASP A 65 17.86 9.47 -6.98
N LEU A 66 16.57 9.14 -7.08
CA LEU A 66 15.55 10.00 -7.70
C LEU A 66 14.95 11.02 -6.72
N TYR A 67 15.05 10.77 -5.41
CA TYR A 67 14.32 11.48 -4.38
C TYR A 67 15.24 12.02 -3.26
N GLN A 68 16.56 12.00 -3.48
CA GLN A 68 17.59 12.39 -2.51
C GLN A 68 17.43 11.64 -1.19
N ASP A 69 16.92 12.32 -0.17
CA ASP A 69 16.72 11.79 1.18
C ASP A 69 15.25 11.42 1.47
N GLN A 70 14.34 11.65 0.53
CA GLN A 70 12.92 11.32 0.69
C GLN A 70 12.65 9.88 0.29
N LYS A 71 12.00 9.12 1.16
CA LYS A 71 11.49 7.80 0.80
C LYS A 71 10.18 7.97 0.06
N VAL A 72 9.99 7.19 -1.00
CA VAL A 72 8.66 7.02 -1.60
C VAL A 72 8.08 5.72 -1.07
N VAL A 73 6.90 5.80 -0.45
CA VAL A 73 6.19 4.65 0.09
C VAL A 73 4.88 4.48 -0.69
N PHE A 74 4.74 3.36 -1.38
CA PHE A 74 3.49 2.98 -2.01
C PHE A 74 2.59 2.29 -0.99
N LEU A 75 1.32 2.68 -0.94
CA LEU A 75 0.29 2.01 -0.15
C LEU A 75 -0.64 1.25 -1.09
N ASP A 76 -0.66 -0.07 -0.99
CA ASP A 76 -1.63 -0.92 -1.68
C ASP A 76 -2.91 -0.99 -0.84
N VAL A 77 -3.96 -0.35 -1.34
CA VAL A 77 -5.23 -0.21 -0.63
C VAL A 77 -6.18 -1.34 -1.08
N PRO A 78 -6.91 -1.99 -0.16
CA PRO A 78 -7.93 -2.97 -0.53
C PRO A 78 -8.95 -2.41 -1.51
N ALA A 79 -9.52 -3.30 -2.32
CA ALA A 79 -10.54 -2.92 -3.29
C ALA A 79 -11.88 -2.57 -2.60
N PHE A 80 -12.73 -1.83 -3.31
CA PHE A 80 -14.06 -1.40 -2.83
C PHE A 80 -15.21 -2.19 -3.48
N ASP A 81 -14.96 -3.42 -3.94
CA ASP A 81 -15.89 -4.19 -4.78
C ASP A 81 -17.23 -4.53 -4.15
N SER A 82 -17.30 -4.68 -2.84
CA SER A 82 -18.58 -4.86 -2.14
C SER A 82 -19.30 -3.55 -1.79
N GLU A 83 -18.71 -2.38 -2.06
CA GLU A 83 -19.19 -1.10 -1.55
C GLU A 83 -19.47 -0.08 -2.64
N SER A 84 -20.75 0.10 -2.96
CA SER A 84 -21.24 1.18 -3.84
C SER A 84 -21.57 2.47 -3.08
N ASN A 85 -21.53 2.45 -1.74
CA ASN A 85 -21.82 3.62 -0.92
C ASN A 85 -20.57 4.48 -0.72
N GLU A 86 -20.58 5.66 -1.33
CA GLU A 86 -19.48 6.63 -1.27
C GLU A 86 -19.05 6.99 0.16
N GLN A 87 -19.99 7.12 1.10
CA GLN A 87 -19.68 7.46 2.50
C GLN A 87 -18.89 6.35 3.19
N VAL A 88 -19.16 5.10 2.83
CA VAL A 88 -18.43 3.93 3.34
C VAL A 88 -17.03 3.89 2.75
N ILE A 89 -16.89 4.12 1.45
CA ILE A 89 -15.58 4.24 0.76
C ILE A 89 -14.74 5.34 1.42
N GLN A 90 -15.31 6.54 1.59
CA GLN A 90 -14.63 7.66 2.22
C GLN A 90 -14.23 7.34 3.68
N SER A 91 -15.09 6.63 4.42
CA SER A 91 -14.78 6.23 5.80
C SER A 91 -13.66 5.18 5.87
N LYS A 92 -13.66 4.20 4.95
CA LYS A 92 -12.57 3.21 4.82
C LYS A 92 -11.25 3.92 4.49
N LEU A 93 -11.23 4.81 3.50
CA LEU A 93 -10.06 5.62 3.14
C LEU A 93 -9.55 6.46 4.33
N ARG A 94 -10.45 7.16 5.04
CA ARG A 94 -10.06 7.95 6.23
C ARG A 94 -9.49 7.10 7.33
N ASN A 95 -10.02 5.90 7.55
CA ASN A 95 -9.51 4.99 8.58
C ASN A 95 -8.13 4.47 8.20
N TRP A 96 -7.93 4.08 6.96
CA TRP A 96 -6.66 3.59 6.45
C TRP A 96 -5.56 4.65 6.45
N LEU A 97 -5.88 5.88 6.04
CA LEU A 97 -4.94 7.00 6.01
C LEU A 97 -4.73 7.67 7.38
N ARG A 98 -5.46 7.26 8.42
CA ARG A 98 -5.26 7.77 9.79
C ARG A 98 -4.11 7.07 10.52
N VAL A 99 -3.71 5.89 10.05
CA VAL A 99 -2.68 5.04 10.68
C VAL A 99 -1.29 5.38 10.16
N VAL A 100 -1.19 6.33 9.22
CA VAL A 100 0.05 6.82 8.62
C VAL A 100 0.24 8.28 8.99
#